data_AF-A0A4Y9ZMQ0-F1
#
_entry.id   AF-A0A4Y9ZMQ0-F1
#
_cell.length_a   1.000
_cell.length_b   1.000
_cell.length_c   1.000
_cell.angle_alpha   90.00
_cell.angle_beta   90.00
_cell.angle_gamma   90.00
#
_symmetry.space_group_name_H-M   'P 1'
#
loop_
_entity.id
_entity.type
_entity.pdbx_description
1 polymer ?
#
loop_
_entity_poly.entity_id
_entity_poly.type
_entity_poly.pdbx_seq_one_letter_code
_entity_poly.pdbx_strand_id
1 'polypeptide(L)'
;MSGSGGPIREVWAPNLDVEMRNIRDVIEKYPYVAMDTEFPGVVARPIGAFKTSSDYHYQTMRCNVDLLKIIQVGLTFADEEGNYPQDISTWQFNFHFSINDDMYAPESIELLQKSGIDFQRHEEIGIAPNDFAELMITSGLVLNEDAKWISFH
;
A
#
# COMPACT_ATOMS: atom_id res chain seq x y z
N MET A 1 -8.42 -21.13 -17.88
CA MET A 1 -7.61 -21.28 -16.66
C MET A 1 -8.18 -20.29 -15.65
N SER A 2 -8.85 -20.80 -14.62
CA SER A 2 -9.48 -19.98 -13.57
C SER A 2 -8.39 -19.47 -12.63
N GLY A 3 -7.97 -18.23 -12.80
CA GLY A 3 -7.16 -17.52 -11.81
C GLY A 3 -8.04 -17.21 -10.59
N SER A 4 -8.27 -18.19 -9.73
CA SER A 4 -8.72 -17.91 -8.38
C SER A 4 -7.51 -17.35 -7.65
N GLY A 5 -7.44 -16.02 -7.52
CA GLY A 5 -6.44 -15.36 -6.67
C GLY A 5 -6.43 -16.03 -5.29
N GLY A 6 -5.23 -16.26 -4.75
CA GLY A 6 -5.08 -16.81 -3.40
C GLY A 6 -5.77 -15.92 -2.36
N PRO A 7 -6.02 -16.44 -1.14
CA PRO A 7 -6.66 -15.66 -0.08
C PRO A 7 -5.83 -14.41 0.24
N ILE A 8 -6.53 -13.28 0.42
CA ILE A 8 -5.92 -12.01 0.87
C ILE A 8 -5.64 -12.12 2.38
N ARG A 9 -4.41 -11.83 2.78
CA ARG A 9 -3.98 -11.78 4.17
C ARG A 9 -4.04 -10.35 4.69
N GLU A 10 -4.98 -10.10 5.59
CA GLU A 10 -5.05 -8.85 6.35
C GLU A 10 -3.88 -8.72 7.32
N VAL A 11 -3.16 -7.60 7.23
CA VAL A 11 -2.05 -7.25 8.11
C VAL A 11 -2.41 -5.99 8.88
N TRP A 12 -2.28 -6.08 10.20
CA TRP A 12 -2.50 -5.04 11.20
C TRP A 12 -1.26 -4.97 12.10
N ALA A 13 -1.19 -3.99 13.00
CA ALA A 13 -0.04 -3.86 13.90
C ALA A 13 0.30 -5.16 14.67
N PRO A 14 -0.67 -5.94 15.22
CA PRO A 14 -0.36 -7.13 16.02
C PRO A 14 0.27 -8.30 15.24
N ASN A 15 0.11 -8.37 13.91
CA ASN A 15 0.67 -9.45 13.09
C ASN A 15 1.70 -8.99 12.06
N LEU A 16 2.07 -7.70 12.05
CA LEU A 16 3.02 -7.14 11.09
C LEU A 16 4.34 -7.91 11.03
N ASP A 17 4.99 -8.16 12.18
CA ASP A 17 6.26 -8.89 12.24
C ASP A 17 6.18 -10.34 11.75
N VAL A 18 5.04 -10.98 11.95
CA VAL A 18 4.82 -12.37 11.49
C VAL A 18 4.70 -12.38 9.98
N GLU A 19 3.90 -11.48 9.42
CA GLU A 19 3.66 -11.45 7.98
C GLU A 19 4.86 -10.93 7.19
N MET A 20 5.60 -9.95 7.73
CA MET A 20 6.85 -9.50 7.13
C MET A 20 7.93 -10.59 7.12
N ARG A 21 7.91 -11.53 8.08
CA ARG A 21 8.77 -12.73 8.02
C ARG A 21 8.35 -13.68 6.91
N ASN A 22 7.05 -13.95 6.77
CA ASN A 22 6.53 -14.80 5.69
C ASN A 22 6.89 -14.21 4.31
N ILE A 23 6.77 -12.89 4.16
CA ILE A 23 7.10 -12.19 2.92
C ILE A 23 8.59 -12.31 2.55
N ARG A 24 9.50 -12.30 3.52
CA ARG A 24 10.94 -12.52 3.28
C ARG A 24 11.22 -13.89 2.64
N ASP A 25 10.48 -14.92 3.05
CA ASP A 25 10.61 -16.26 2.46
C ASP A 25 9.96 -16.35 1.06
N VAL A 26 8.89 -15.57 0.83
CA VAL A 26 8.13 -15.56 -0.42
C VAL A 26 8.90 -14.82 -1.53
N ILE A 27 9.49 -13.67 -1.23
CA ILE A 27 10.15 -12.83 -2.24
C ILE A 27 11.34 -13.51 -2.93
N GLU A 28 11.99 -14.48 -2.26
CA GLU A 28 13.07 -15.28 -2.86
C GLU A 28 12.60 -16.18 -4.02
N LYS A 29 11.34 -16.63 -3.99
CA LYS A 29 10.76 -17.54 -4.99
C LYS A 29 9.80 -16.84 -5.96
N TYR A 30 9.18 -15.76 -5.50
CA TYR A 30 8.15 -15.02 -6.22
C TYR A 30 8.55 -13.54 -6.30
N PRO A 31 9.57 -13.20 -7.11
CA PRO A 31 10.18 -11.86 -7.12
C PRO A 31 9.33 -10.79 -7.82
N TYR A 32 8.20 -11.13 -8.44
CA TYR A 32 7.31 -10.17 -9.10
C TYR A 32 6.27 -9.67 -8.11
N VAL A 33 6.31 -8.38 -7.80
CA VAL A 33 5.48 -7.74 -6.77
C VAL A 33 4.55 -6.73 -7.43
N ALA A 34 3.27 -7.07 -7.52
CA ALA A 34 2.23 -6.12 -7.90
C ALA A 34 1.80 -5.31 -6.67
N MET A 35 1.69 -3.99 -6.83
CA MET A 35 1.38 -3.07 -5.75
C MET A 35 0.24 -2.12 -6.10
N ASP A 36 -0.62 -1.89 -5.09
CA ASP A 36 -1.66 -0.88 -5.11
C ASP A 36 -1.79 -0.21 -3.73
N THR A 37 -2.35 1.00 -3.67
CA THR A 37 -2.50 1.76 -2.42
C THR A 37 -3.84 2.46 -2.33
N GLU A 38 -4.41 2.49 -1.13
CA GLU A 38 -5.55 3.34 -0.80
C GLU A 38 -5.12 4.51 0.07
N PHE A 39 -5.54 5.70 -0.30
CA PHE A 39 -5.21 6.96 0.38
C PHE A 39 -6.39 7.93 0.32
N PRO A 40 -6.44 8.95 1.19
CA PRO A 40 -7.64 9.78 1.39
C PRO A 40 -7.82 10.87 0.32
N GLY A 41 -7.50 10.56 -0.93
CA GLY A 41 -7.75 11.41 -2.09
C GLY A 41 -6.77 12.58 -2.27
N VAL A 42 -7.30 13.69 -2.77
CA VAL A 42 -6.54 14.91 -3.10
C VAL A 42 -7.25 16.10 -2.48
N VAL A 43 -6.58 16.80 -1.57
CA VAL A 43 -7.12 17.95 -0.82
C VAL A 43 -6.53 19.28 -1.25
N ALA A 44 -5.37 19.27 -1.92
CA ALA A 44 -4.65 20.47 -2.30
C ALA A 44 -4.25 20.47 -3.78
N ARG A 45 -4.21 21.66 -4.38
CA ARG A 45 -3.60 21.90 -5.69
C ARG A 45 -2.56 23.01 -5.54
N PRO A 46 -1.34 22.82 -6.07
CA PRO A 46 -0.29 23.82 -5.93
C PRO A 46 -0.64 25.05 -6.78
N ILE A 47 -0.48 26.24 -6.20
CA ILE A 47 -0.72 27.51 -6.89
C ILE A 47 0.62 28.06 -7.38
N GLY A 48 0.73 28.36 -8.67
CA GLY A 48 1.95 28.93 -9.25
C GLY A 48 2.07 28.74 -10.76
N ALA A 49 3.22 29.15 -11.29
CA ALA A 49 3.58 28.88 -12.68
C ALA A 49 4.42 27.59 -12.74
N PHE A 50 4.00 26.65 -13.58
CA PHE A 50 4.67 25.36 -13.78
C PHE A 50 5.27 25.30 -15.16
N LYS A 51 6.45 24.70 -15.28
CA LYS A 51 7.19 24.69 -16.56
C LYS A 51 6.56 23.74 -17.57
N THR A 52 5.98 22.64 -17.08
CA THR A 52 5.32 21.62 -17.89
C THR A 52 4.10 21.06 -17.16
N SER A 53 3.24 20.37 -17.90
CA SER A 53 2.14 19.60 -17.31
C SER A 53 2.65 18.52 -16.35
N SER A 54 3.77 17.85 -16.67
CA SER A 54 4.35 16.82 -15.80
C SER A 54 4.87 17.40 -14.48
N ASP A 55 5.48 18.60 -14.51
CA ASP A 55 5.89 19.32 -13.30
C ASP A 55 4.68 19.66 -12.43
N TYR A 56 3.59 20.16 -13.01
CA TYR A 56 2.34 20.40 -12.26
C TYR A 56 1.76 19.14 -11.61
N HIS A 57 1.73 18.01 -12.35
CA HIS A 57 1.24 16.73 -11.80
C HIS A 57 2.13 16.23 -10.66
N TYR A 58 3.45 16.29 -10.82
CA TYR A 58 4.39 15.93 -9.77
C TYR A 58 4.23 16.80 -8.52
N GLN A 59 4.13 18.13 -8.67
CA GLN A 59 3.92 19.03 -7.52
C GLN A 59 2.56 18.77 -6.84
N THR A 60 1.53 18.42 -7.62
CA THR A 60 0.24 18.04 -7.06
C THR A 60 0.35 16.75 -6.25
N MET A 61 0.98 15.72 -6.81
CA MET A 61 1.21 14.45 -6.11
C MET A 61 2.03 14.66 -4.85
N ARG A 62 3.20 15.32 -4.94
CA ARG A 62 4.08 15.62 -3.81
C ARG A 62 3.33 16.32 -2.68
N CYS A 63 2.61 17.41 -2.98
CA CYS A 63 1.92 18.17 -1.96
C CYS A 63 0.87 17.33 -1.22
N ASN A 64 0.12 16.47 -1.92
CA ASN A 64 -0.88 15.63 -1.27
C ASN A 64 -0.25 14.45 -0.52
N VAL A 65 0.80 13.82 -1.06
CA VAL A 65 1.54 12.76 -0.36
C VAL A 65 2.22 13.28 0.91
N ASP A 66 2.73 14.51 0.91
CA ASP A 66 3.32 15.14 2.10
C ASP A 66 2.26 15.46 3.18
N LEU A 67 1.02 15.76 2.78
CA LEU A 67 -0.06 16.18 3.68
C LEU A 67 -0.92 15.02 4.21
N LEU A 68 -1.09 13.97 3.41
CA LEU A 68 -2.06 12.92 3.65
C LEU A 68 -1.38 11.65 4.13
N LYS A 69 -2.07 10.92 5.03
CA LYS A 69 -1.60 9.63 5.51
C LYS A 69 -2.14 8.51 4.63
N ILE A 70 -1.31 7.48 4.39
CA ILE A 70 -1.71 6.27 3.69
C ILE A 70 -2.69 5.45 4.53
N ILE A 71 -3.64 4.76 3.89
CA ILE A 71 -4.66 3.94 4.55
C ILE A 71 -4.37 2.44 4.33
N GLN A 72 -4.11 2.03 3.09
CA GLN A 72 -3.71 0.66 2.78
C GLN A 72 -2.59 0.57 1.75
N VAL A 73 -1.84 -0.53 1.82
CA VAL A 73 -0.95 -1.01 0.75
C VAL A 73 -1.28 -2.47 0.49
N GLY A 74 -1.59 -2.81 -0.76
CA GLY A 74 -1.74 -4.19 -1.23
C GLY A 74 -0.49 -4.64 -1.95
N LEU A 75 0.06 -5.80 -1.57
CA LEU A 75 1.18 -6.45 -2.26
C LEU A 75 0.79 -7.85 -2.70
N THR A 76 0.94 -8.15 -3.99
CA THR A 76 0.70 -9.49 -4.56
C THR A 76 1.98 -10.04 -5.20
N PHE A 77 2.31 -11.29 -4.92
CA PHE A 77 3.56 -11.93 -5.32
C PHE A 77 3.34 -12.99 -6.39
N ALA A 78 4.20 -13.01 -7.41
CA ALA A 78 4.23 -14.02 -8.46
C ALA A 78 5.66 -14.37 -8.90
N ASP A 79 5.83 -15.49 -9.59
CA ASP A 79 7.07 -15.85 -10.26
C ASP A 79 7.11 -15.29 -11.70
N GLU A 80 8.19 -15.59 -12.42
CA GLU A 80 8.40 -15.14 -13.81
C GLU A 80 7.39 -15.67 -14.82
N GLU A 81 6.74 -16.80 -14.51
CA GLU A 81 5.70 -17.41 -15.34
C GLU A 81 4.29 -16.91 -14.96
N GLY A 82 4.18 -16.09 -13.90
CA GLY A 82 2.92 -15.59 -13.37
C GLY A 82 2.22 -16.56 -12.43
N ASN A 83 2.92 -17.57 -11.90
CA ASN A 83 2.37 -18.45 -10.88
C ASN A 83 2.44 -17.78 -9.49
N TYR A 84 1.43 -18.02 -8.67
CA TYR A 84 1.32 -17.46 -7.32
C TYR A 84 1.81 -18.48 -6.26
N PRO A 85 2.23 -18.01 -5.07
CA PRO A 85 2.33 -18.88 -3.90
C PRO A 85 1.00 -19.60 -3.63
N GLN A 86 1.05 -20.89 -3.26
CA GLN A 86 -0.17 -21.69 -3.07
C GLN A 86 -1.00 -21.28 -1.85
N ASP A 87 -0.35 -20.77 -0.79
CA ASP A 87 -1.03 -20.45 0.47
C ASP A 87 -1.55 -19.01 0.51
N ILE A 88 -0.65 -18.03 0.47
CA ILE A 88 -0.97 -16.60 0.51
C ILE A 88 -0.22 -15.94 -0.63
N SER A 89 -0.95 -15.35 -1.57
CA SER A 89 -0.38 -14.60 -2.68
C SER A 89 -0.40 -13.09 -2.44
N THR A 90 -1.31 -12.61 -1.58
CA THR A 90 -1.62 -11.20 -1.44
C THR A 90 -1.68 -10.80 0.03
N TRP A 91 -0.98 -9.73 0.39
CA TRP A 91 -1.02 -9.09 1.70
C TRP A 91 -1.64 -7.70 1.58
N GLN A 92 -2.59 -7.41 2.45
CA GLN A 92 -3.23 -6.11 2.59
C GLN A 92 -2.80 -5.49 3.92
N PHE A 93 -1.90 -4.52 3.86
CA PHE A 93 -1.42 -3.78 5.02
C PHE A 93 -2.37 -2.65 5.35
N ASN A 94 -2.88 -2.63 6.57
CA ASN A 94 -3.82 -1.64 7.06
C ASN A 94 -3.13 -0.67 8.03
N PHE A 95 -2.97 0.58 7.62
CA PHE A 95 -2.21 1.59 8.38
C PHE A 95 -3.07 2.35 9.37
N HIS A 96 -2.45 2.89 10.40
CA HIS A 96 -3.13 3.74 11.36
C HIS A 96 -3.63 5.02 10.69
N PHE A 97 -4.93 5.30 10.84
CA PHE A 97 -5.60 6.46 10.29
C PHE A 97 -6.77 6.85 11.19
N SER A 98 -6.91 8.14 11.51
CA SER A 98 -8.04 8.67 12.30
C SER A 98 -8.83 9.68 11.48
N ILE A 99 -10.13 9.45 11.31
CA ILE A 99 -11.05 10.42 10.69
C ILE A 99 -11.16 11.70 11.54
N ASN A 100 -10.88 11.64 12.84
CA ASN A 100 -11.02 12.80 13.71
C ASN A 100 -9.81 13.74 13.64
N ASP A 101 -8.62 13.18 13.41
CA ASP A 101 -7.36 13.91 13.52
C ASP A 101 -6.66 14.14 12.17
N ASP A 102 -6.87 13.26 11.18
CA ASP A 102 -6.15 13.28 9.91
C ASP A 102 -6.87 14.06 8.81
N MET A 103 -6.09 14.64 7.89
CA MET A 103 -6.64 15.32 6.72
C MET A 103 -7.11 14.31 5.66
N TYR A 104 -8.25 14.59 5.03
CA TYR A 104 -8.81 13.78 3.95
C TYR A 104 -9.75 14.56 3.04
N ALA A 105 -10.00 14.03 1.84
CA ALA A 105 -11.10 14.44 1.00
C ALA A 105 -12.39 13.69 1.41
N PRO A 106 -13.49 14.38 1.77
CA PRO A 106 -14.72 13.72 2.25
C PRO A 106 -15.27 12.67 1.29
N GLU A 107 -15.25 12.94 -0.02
CA GLU A 107 -15.75 12.03 -1.05
C GLU A 107 -14.92 10.73 -1.11
N SER A 108 -13.61 10.82 -0.86
CA SER A 108 -12.73 9.65 -0.81
C SER A 108 -13.01 8.79 0.42
N ILE A 109 -13.24 9.38 1.60
CA ILE A 109 -13.61 8.60 2.79
C ILE A 109 -14.95 7.91 2.61
N GLU A 110 -15.96 8.60 2.05
CA GLU A 110 -17.24 7.99 1.76
C GLU A 110 -17.13 6.80 0.80
N LEU A 111 -16.28 6.92 -0.23
CA LEU A 111 -16.04 5.85 -1.19
C LEU A 111 -15.36 4.66 -0.49
N LEU A 112 -14.31 4.91 0.28
CA LEU A 112 -13.57 3.86 1.01
C LEU A 112 -14.46 3.15 2.04
N GLN A 113 -15.32 3.88 2.77
CA GLN A 113 -16.31 3.28 3.68
C GLN A 113 -17.28 2.37 2.92
N LYS A 114 -17.78 2.81 1.76
CA LYS A 114 -18.67 2.00 0.91
C LYS A 114 -17.96 0.76 0.35
N SER A 115 -16.65 0.83 0.13
CA SER A 115 -15.81 -0.30 -0.30
C SER A 115 -15.46 -1.27 0.85
N GLY A 116 -15.84 -0.96 2.09
CA GLY A 116 -15.67 -1.85 3.24
C GLY A 116 -14.51 -1.51 4.17
N ILE A 117 -13.89 -0.33 4.04
CA ILE A 117 -12.85 0.11 4.97
C ILE A 117 -13.43 0.40 6.36
N ASP A 118 -12.90 -0.27 7.37
CA ASP A 118 -13.24 -0.09 8.79
C ASP A 118 -12.28 0.90 9.45
N PHE A 119 -12.61 2.19 9.34
CA PHE A 119 -11.78 3.27 9.89
C PHE A 119 -11.61 3.21 11.42
N GLN A 120 -12.58 2.65 12.15
CA GLN A 120 -12.42 2.45 13.59
C GLN A 120 -11.29 1.48 13.86
N ARG A 121 -11.22 0.38 13.09
CA ARG A 121 -10.14 -0.60 13.22
C ARG A 121 -8.78 -0.06 12.79
N HIS A 122 -8.72 0.79 11.76
CA HIS A 122 -7.51 1.52 11.38
C HIS A 122 -7.00 2.39 12.53
N GLU A 123 -7.89 3.12 13.20
CA GLU A 123 -7.53 3.95 14.34
C GLU A 123 -7.04 3.10 15.54
N GLU A 124 -7.71 1.99 15.85
CA GLU A 124 -7.42 1.16 17.03
C GLU A 124 -6.16 0.29 16.89
N ILE A 125 -5.96 -0.35 15.74
CA ILE A 125 -4.91 -1.37 15.55
C ILE A 125 -4.17 -1.27 14.21
N GLY A 126 -4.28 -0.13 13.52
CA GLY A 126 -3.55 0.11 12.28
C GLY A 126 -2.04 0.16 12.48
N ILE A 127 -1.32 -0.22 11.43
CA ILE A 127 0.15 -0.24 11.40
C ILE A 127 0.71 1.18 11.45
N ALA A 128 1.71 1.43 12.29
CA ALA A 128 2.49 2.65 12.22
C ALA A 128 3.36 2.62 10.94
N PRO A 129 3.32 3.67 10.09
CA PRO A 129 4.08 3.66 8.83
C PRO A 129 5.58 3.45 9.00
N ASN A 130 6.17 3.92 10.10
CA ASN A 130 7.59 3.77 10.38
C ASN A 130 7.97 2.31 10.69
N ASP A 131 7.14 1.59 11.44
CA ASP A 131 7.39 0.17 11.76
C ASP A 131 7.35 -0.68 10.49
N PHE A 132 6.39 -0.40 9.60
CA PHE A 132 6.34 -1.02 8.27
C PHE A 132 7.58 -0.68 7.44
N ALA A 133 7.98 0.60 7.39
CA ALA A 133 9.12 1.04 6.61
C ALA A 133 10.44 0.37 7.07
N GLU A 134 10.64 0.24 8.39
CA GLU A 134 11.80 -0.47 8.95
C GLU A 134 11.86 -1.92 8.46
N LEU A 135 10.75 -2.65 8.57
CA LEU A 135 10.69 -4.05 8.15
C LEU A 135 10.81 -4.23 6.64
N MET A 136 10.31 -3.26 5.86
CA MET A 136 10.40 -3.24 4.39
C MET A 136 11.84 -3.09 3.92
N ILE A 137 12.63 -2.20 4.54
CA ILE A 137 14.02 -1.94 4.14
C ILE A 137 14.87 -3.21 4.23
N THR A 138 14.60 -4.07 5.22
CA THR A 138 15.36 -5.31 5.43
C THR A 138 14.63 -6.56 4.91
N SER A 139 13.58 -6.43 4.12
CA SER A 139 12.77 -7.58 3.67
C SER A 139 13.25 -8.23 2.37
N GLY A 140 14.10 -7.54 1.60
CA GLY A 140 14.46 -7.94 0.24
C GLY A 140 13.45 -7.48 -0.84
N LEU A 141 12.36 -6.80 -0.45
CA LEU A 141 11.39 -6.19 -1.37
C LEU A 141 11.93 -4.94 -2.08
N VAL A 142 12.75 -4.17 -1.38
CA VAL A 142 13.37 -2.93 -1.88
C VAL A 142 14.87 -3.05 -1.81
N LEU A 143 15.58 -2.22 -2.57
CA LEU A 143 17.05 -2.24 -2.65
C LEU A 143 17.62 -3.61 -3.09
N ASN A 144 16.81 -4.39 -3.80
CA ASN A 144 17.15 -5.69 -4.35
C ASN A 144 16.87 -5.68 -5.86
N GLU A 145 17.87 -5.99 -6.69
CA GLU A 145 17.75 -5.95 -8.16
C GLU A 145 16.90 -7.10 -8.72
N ASP A 146 16.74 -8.18 -7.95
CA ASP A 146 15.95 -9.34 -8.35
C ASP A 146 14.44 -9.05 -8.27
N ALA A 147 14.01 -8.21 -7.34
CA ALA A 147 12.60 -7.85 -7.16
C ALA A 147 12.10 -6.98 -8.34
N LYS A 148 10.98 -7.39 -8.95
CA LYS A 148 10.34 -6.69 -10.08
C LYS A 148 9.00 -6.12 -9.64
N TRP A 149 8.90 -4.79 -9.58
CA TRP A 149 7.68 -4.10 -9.17
C TRP A 149 6.76 -3.82 -10.35
N ILE A 150 5.47 -4.13 -10.17
CA ILE A 150 4.39 -3.90 -11.13
C ILE A 150 3.39 -2.94 -10.47
N SER A 151 3.01 -1.88 -11.18
CA SER A 151 2.05 -0.88 -10.70
C SER A 151 1.05 -0.50 -11.81
N PHE A 152 -0.06 0.12 -11.42
CA PHE A 152 -1.07 0.63 -12.33
C PHE A 152 -1.55 2.02 -11.90
N HIS A 153 -2.02 2.84 -12.86
CA HIS A 153 -2.67 4.13 -12.63
C HIS A 153 -3.89 4.28 -13.56
#